data_AF-A0A392MVR7-F1
#
_entry.id   AF-A0A392MVR7-F1
#
_cell.length_a   1.000
_cell.length_b   1.000
_cell.length_c   1.000
_cell.angle_alpha   90.00
_cell.angle_beta   90.00
_cell.angle_gamma   90.00
#
_symmetry.space_group_name_H-M   'P 1'
#
loop_
_entity.id
_entity.type
_entity.pdbx_description
1 polymer ?
#
loop_
_entity_poly.entity_id
_entity_poly.type
_entity_poly.pdbx_seq_one_letter_code
_entity_poly.pdbx_strand_id
1 'polypeptide(L)'
;KNLSWASVWATSCHYLWLWRNGEVHGDNRLHPLQPWQFILRWVLQYFEADVSGIVIANRQKMEIAIAWQCPDEGWLSLNTDGASRGHTTAGCGGLLRNSDGHWLGGFSRNLGRCSA
;
A
#
# COMPACT_ATOMS: atom_id res chain seq x y z
N LYS A 1 -24.79 -10.20 2.98
CA LYS A 1 -23.46 -10.87 2.88
C LYS A 1 -22.73 -10.60 4.18
N ASN A 2 -22.22 -11.63 4.87
CA ASN A 2 -21.54 -11.44 6.15
C ASN A 2 -20.12 -10.92 5.89
N LEU A 3 -19.86 -9.68 6.29
CA LEU A 3 -18.52 -9.11 6.29
C LEU A 3 -17.69 -9.78 7.37
N SER A 4 -16.46 -10.18 7.05
CA SER A 4 -15.52 -10.68 8.05
C SER A 4 -15.18 -9.57 9.05
N TRP A 5 -15.31 -9.88 10.34
CA TRP A 5 -14.91 -8.95 11.40
C TRP A 5 -13.43 -8.56 11.29
N ALA A 6 -12.56 -9.49 10.86
CA ALA A 6 -11.14 -9.20 10.66
C ALA A 6 -10.93 -8.13 9.59
N SER A 7 -11.68 -8.18 8.48
CA SER A 7 -11.63 -7.16 7.43
C SER A 7 -12.14 -5.81 7.94
N VAL A 8 -13.26 -5.80 8.67
CA VAL A 8 -13.79 -4.57 9.28
C VAL A 8 -12.75 -3.94 10.22
N TRP A 9 -12.18 -4.74 11.12
CA TRP A 9 -11.18 -4.28 12.08
C TRP A 9 -9.92 -3.73 11.39
N ALA A 10 -9.36 -4.45 10.42
CA ALA A 10 -8.17 -4.02 9.71
C ALA A 10 -8.39 -2.72 8.92
N THR A 11 -9.51 -2.61 8.21
CA THR A 11 -9.87 -1.39 7.48
C THR A 11 -10.14 -0.23 8.44
N SER A 12 -10.74 -0.46 9.61
CA SER A 12 -10.88 0.55 10.66
C SER A 12 -9.51 1.06 11.14
N CYS A 13 -8.58 0.17 11.48
CA CYS A 13 -7.24 0.55 11.92
C CYS A 13 -6.51 1.38 10.86
N HIS A 14 -6.63 1.01 9.59
CA HIS A 14 -6.05 1.76 8.48
C HIS A 14 -6.58 3.19 8.42
N TYR A 15 -7.91 3.38 8.44
CA TYR A 15 -8.49 4.73 8.36
C TYR A 15 -8.21 5.58 9.60
N LEU A 16 -8.20 4.99 10.80
CA LEU A 16 -7.81 5.71 12.01
C LEU A 16 -6.37 6.22 11.93
N TRP A 17 -5.45 5.39 11.45
CA TRP A 17 -4.06 5.78 11.21
C TRP A 17 -3.95 6.87 10.14
N LEU A 18 -4.66 6.70 9.02
CA LEU A 18 -4.64 7.63 7.89
C LEU A 18 -5.15 9.01 8.28
N TRP A 19 -6.29 9.08 8.96
CA TRP A 19 -6.89 10.34 9.40
C TRP A 19 -5.99 11.07 10.39
N ARG A 20 -5.47 10.37 11.41
CA ARG A 20 -4.53 10.95 12.37
C ARG A 20 -3.30 11.54 11.67
N ASN A 21 -2.71 10.79 10.74
CA ASN A 21 -1.51 11.28 10.05
C ASN A 21 -1.82 12.46 9.13
N GLY A 22 -2.99 12.45 8.48
CA GLY A 22 -3.47 13.62 7.74
C GLY A 22 -3.48 14.87 8.62
N GLU A 23 -4.13 14.80 9.79
CA GLU A 23 -4.18 15.93 10.73
C GLU A 23 -2.79 16.40 11.18
N VAL A 24 -1.91 15.46 11.54
CA VAL A 24 -0.54 15.76 11.98
C VAL A 24 0.28 16.46 10.89
N HIS A 25 0.02 16.14 9.62
CA HIS A 25 0.76 16.68 8.47
C HIS A 25 0.01 17.79 7.73
N GLY A 26 -1.03 18.38 8.34
CA GLY A 26 -1.73 19.55 7.80
C GLY A 26 -2.72 19.25 6.65
N ASP A 27 -3.21 18.02 6.54
CA ASP A 27 -4.31 17.68 5.63
C ASP A 27 -5.62 18.33 6.12
N ASN A 28 -6.22 19.16 5.28
CA ASN A 28 -7.50 19.84 5.55
C ASN A 28 -8.73 19.01 5.16
N ARG A 29 -8.56 17.74 4.79
CA ARG A 29 -9.70 16.85 4.50
C ARG A 29 -10.58 16.69 5.73
N LEU A 30 -11.89 16.89 5.53
CA LEU A 30 -12.89 16.72 6.57
C LEU A 30 -13.10 15.24 6.89
N HIS A 31 -13.23 14.93 8.17
CA HIS A 31 -13.66 13.61 8.63
C HIS A 31 -15.09 13.31 8.18
N PRO A 32 -15.40 12.07 7.77
CA PRO A 32 -16.77 11.70 7.47
C PRO A 32 -17.64 11.82 8.73
N LEU A 33 -18.84 12.41 8.58
CA LEU A 33 -19.82 12.55 9.67
C LEU A 33 -20.21 11.20 10.30
N GLN A 34 -20.12 10.12 9.53
CA GLN A 34 -20.41 8.75 9.97
C GLN A 34 -19.22 7.83 9.61
N PRO A 35 -18.15 7.83 10.42
CA PRO A 35 -16.92 7.08 10.13
C PRO A 35 -17.14 5.58 9.95
N TRP A 36 -18.06 4.99 10.73
CA TRP A 36 -18.38 3.57 10.64
C TRP A 36 -19.01 3.20 9.29
N GLN A 37 -19.93 4.03 8.78
CA GLN A 37 -20.54 3.78 7.47
C GLN A 37 -19.53 3.93 6.35
N PHE A 38 -18.66 4.93 6.45
CA PHE A 38 -17.56 5.12 5.51
C PHE A 38 -16.65 3.89 5.46
N ILE A 39 -16.18 3.42 6.63
CA ILE A 39 -15.33 2.22 6.73
C ILE A 39 -16.04 0.99 6.17
N LEU A 40 -17.29 0.75 6.56
CA LEU A 40 -18.06 -0.41 6.08
C LEU A 40 -18.25 -0.39 4.55
N ARG A 41 -18.45 0.79 3.96
CA ARG A 41 -18.53 0.95 2.51
C ARG A 41 -17.21 0.55 1.83
N TRP A 42 -16.07 0.95 2.41
CA TRP A 42 -14.77 0.54 1.88
C TRP A 42 -14.51 -0.96 2.04
N VAL A 43 -14.90 -1.56 3.16
CA VAL A 43 -14.82 -3.03 3.34
C VAL A 43 -15.64 -3.75 2.26
N LEU A 44 -16.84 -3.26 1.95
CA LEU A 44 -17.66 -3.80 0.86
C LEU A 44 -17.00 -3.63 -0.50
N GLN A 45 -16.43 -2.45 -0.79
CA GLN A 45 -15.72 -2.22 -2.04
C GLN A 45 -14.51 -3.12 -2.21
N TYR A 46 -13.71 -3.33 -1.16
CA TYR A 46 -12.59 -4.28 -1.20
C TYR A 46 -13.06 -5.71 -1.45
N PHE A 47 -14.17 -6.11 -0.83
CA PHE A 47 -14.77 -7.42 -1.06
C PHE A 47 -15.30 -7.59 -2.49
N GLU A 48 -15.91 -6.55 -3.07
CA GLU A 48 -16.38 -6.55 -4.46
C GLU A 48 -15.22 -6.51 -5.46
N ALA A 49 -14.14 -5.81 -5.13
CA ALA A 49 -12.91 -5.74 -5.91
C ALA A 49 -12.02 -6.98 -5.73
N ASP A 50 -12.33 -7.87 -4.77
CA ASP A 50 -11.69 -9.17 -4.64
C ASP A 50 -12.19 -10.11 -5.75
N VAL A 51 -11.65 -9.89 -6.95
CA VAL A 51 -11.89 -10.68 -8.17
C VAL A 51 -10.93 -11.86 -8.28
N SER A 52 -10.55 -12.46 -7.14
CA SER A 52 -9.64 -13.61 -7.05
C SER A 52 -10.01 -14.76 -7.99
N GLY A 53 -11.28 -14.90 -8.40
CA GLY A 53 -11.73 -15.86 -9.42
C GLY A 53 -11.86 -15.35 -10.88
N ILE A 54 -11.94 -14.04 -11.14
CA ILE A 54 -12.22 -13.48 -12.48
C ILE A 54 -10.93 -13.00 -13.18
N VAL A 55 -9.94 -12.50 -12.43
CA VAL A 55 -8.73 -11.85 -12.99
C VAL A 55 -7.69 -12.83 -13.52
N ILE A 56 -7.72 -14.10 -13.10
CA ILE A 56 -6.72 -15.10 -13.53
C ILE A 56 -6.82 -15.39 -15.03
N ALA A 57 -8.02 -15.28 -15.63
CA ALA A 57 -8.25 -15.69 -17.01
C ALA A 57 -7.87 -14.63 -18.07
N ASN A 58 -7.68 -13.35 -17.70
CA ASN A 58 -7.53 -12.28 -18.71
C ASN A 58 -6.64 -11.10 -18.26
N ARG A 59 -5.47 -11.38 -17.67
CA ARG A 59 -4.46 -10.33 -17.43
C ARG A 59 -3.83 -9.90 -18.76
N GLN A 60 -4.32 -8.81 -19.35
CA GLN A 60 -3.54 -8.09 -20.35
C GLN A 60 -2.38 -7.39 -19.64
N LYS A 61 -1.17 -7.90 -19.84
CA LYS A 61 0.06 -7.27 -19.35
C LYS A 61 0.42 -6.14 -20.33
N MET A 62 0.37 -4.90 -19.87
CA MET A 62 0.87 -3.75 -20.61
C MET A 62 2.17 -3.28 -19.96
N GLU A 63 3.19 -3.05 -20.77
CA GLU A 63 4.40 -2.36 -20.35
C GLU A 63 4.19 -0.86 -20.56
N ILE A 64 4.35 -0.09 -19.48
CA ILE A 64 4.32 1.37 -19.53
C ILE A 64 5.67 1.91 -19.08
N ALA A 65 6.18 2.91 -19.80
CA ALA A 65 7.38 3.61 -19.40
C ALA A 65 7.02 4.60 -18.27
N ILE A 66 7.44 4.29 -17.05
CA ILE A 66 7.33 5.19 -15.90
C ILE A 66 8.71 5.80 -15.68
N ALA A 67 8.85 7.10 -15.91
CA ALA A 67 10.05 7.82 -15.54
C ALA A 67 10.02 8.15 -14.05
N TRP A 68 11.16 8.00 -13.37
CA TRP A 68 11.32 8.49 -12.02
C TRP A 68 11.25 10.03 -12.03
N GLN A 69 10.46 10.60 -11.13
CA GLN A 69 10.41 12.05 -10.90
C GLN A 69 11.14 12.35 -9.60
N CYS A 70 12.00 13.38 -9.62
CA CYS A 70 12.66 13.82 -8.40
C CYS A 70 11.64 14.39 -7.41
N PRO A 71 11.79 14.09 -6.11
CA PRO A 71 11.00 14.75 -5.09
C PRO A 71 11.51 16.19 -4.89
N ASP A 72 10.68 17.04 -4.29
CA ASP A 72 11.02 18.42 -3.99
C ASP A 72 12.29 18.53 -3.13
N GLU A 73 12.95 19.68 -3.20
CA GLU A 73 14.17 19.95 -2.43
C GLU A 73 13.95 19.71 -0.92
N GLY A 74 14.91 19.05 -0.27
CA GLY A 74 14.83 18.68 1.15
C GLY A 74 14.10 17.36 1.43
N TRP A 75 13.50 16.73 0.42
CA TRP A 75 12.88 15.41 0.56
C TRP A 75 13.82 14.27 0.17
N LEU A 76 13.57 13.11 0.78
CA LEU A 76 14.21 11.85 0.42
C LEU A 76 13.20 10.91 -0.22
N SER A 77 13.61 10.26 -1.31
CA SER A 77 12.85 9.19 -1.95
C SER A 77 13.28 7.85 -1.37
N LEU A 78 12.34 7.15 -0.70
CA LEU A 78 12.51 5.77 -0.27
C LEU A 78 11.75 4.85 -1.24
N ASN A 79 12.48 4.12 -2.09
CA ASN A 79 11.90 3.10 -2.94
C ASN A 79 12.03 1.75 -2.24
N THR A 80 10.93 1.01 -2.08
CA THR A 80 10.94 -0.34 -1.51
C THR A 80 10.34 -1.33 -2.50
N ASP A 81 10.89 -2.54 -2.56
CA ASP A 81 10.33 -3.63 -3.35
C ASP A 81 10.36 -4.95 -2.57
N GLY A 82 9.42 -5.83 -2.92
CA GLY A 82 9.27 -7.16 -2.35
C GLY A 82 9.32 -8.22 -3.44
N ALA A 83 10.14 -9.26 -3.23
CA ALA A 83 10.17 -10.44 -4.10
C ALA A 83 9.61 -11.63 -3.33
N SER A 84 8.68 -12.37 -3.94
CA SER A 84 8.13 -13.60 -3.36
C SER A 84 8.14 -14.74 -4.37
N ARG A 85 8.57 -15.92 -3.93
CA ARG A 85 8.52 -17.17 -4.69
C ARG A 85 7.44 -18.09 -4.13
N GLY A 86 6.18 -17.76 -4.44
CA GLY A 86 5.01 -18.48 -3.89
C GLY A 86 5.03 -18.54 -2.36
N HIS A 87 4.55 -19.64 -1.78
CA HIS A 87 4.52 -19.82 -0.31
C HIS A 87 5.86 -20.28 0.30
N THR A 88 7.00 -20.02 -0.37
CA THR A 88 8.31 -20.59 0.03
C THR A 88 9.26 -19.56 0.61
N THR A 89 9.60 -18.52 -0.15
CA THR A 89 10.61 -17.54 0.26
C THR A 89 10.20 -16.16 -0.20
N ALA A 90 10.25 -15.21 0.71
CA ALA A 90 10.10 -13.81 0.44
C ALA A 90 11.38 -13.05 0.84
N GLY A 91 11.68 -12.02 0.08
CA GLY A 91 12.69 -11.03 0.39
C GLY A 91 12.08 -9.65 0.20
N CYS A 92 12.66 -8.67 0.89
CA CYS A 92 12.38 -7.27 0.61
C CYS A 92 13.69 -6.51 0.50
N GLY A 93 13.61 -5.34 -0.13
CA GLY A 93 14.71 -4.42 -0.19
C GLY A 93 14.21 -3.02 -0.46
N GLY A 94 15.15 -2.09 -0.48
CA GLY A 94 14.87 -0.73 -0.84
C GLY A 94 16.12 0.11 -0.95
N LEU A 95 15.96 1.29 -1.52
CA LEU A 95 17.01 2.28 -1.66
C LEU A 95 16.48 3.65 -1.29
N LEU A 96 17.37 4.47 -0.74
CA LEU A 96 17.14 5.85 -0.37
C LEU A 96 17.89 6.75 -1.35
N ARG A 97 17.23 7.79 -1.83
CA ARG A 97 17.80 8.83 -2.70
C ARG A 97 17.48 10.22 -2.16
N ASN A 98 18.36 11.19 -2.41
CA ASN A 98 18.04 12.60 -2.18
C ASN A 98 17.21 13.20 -3.34
N SER A 99 16.83 14.47 -3.22
CA SER A 99 16.10 15.22 -4.24
C SER A 99 16.83 15.33 -5.59
N ASP A 100 18.17 15.28 -5.59
CA ASP A 100 18.98 15.26 -6.82
C ASP A 100 19.05 13.87 -7.47
N GLY A 101 18.44 12.86 -6.84
CA GLY A 101 18.52 11.47 -7.28
C GLY A 101 19.81 10.73 -6.87
N HIS A 102 20.69 11.36 -6.08
CA HIS A 102 21.88 10.70 -5.53
C HIS A 102 21.47 9.57 -4.59
N TRP A 103 22.11 8.42 -4.75
CA TRP A 103 21.92 7.29 -3.86
C TRP A 103 22.56 7.57 -2.49
N LEU A 104 21.77 7.45 -1.43
CA LEU A 104 22.20 7.67 -0.05
C LEU A 104 22.45 6.35 0.70
N GLY A 105 21.80 5.28 0.29
CA GLY A 105 21.90 3.98 0.97
C GLY A 105 20.81 3.01 0.53
N GLY A 106 20.93 1.75 0.95
CA GLY A 106 19.93 0.73 0.64
C GLY A 106 19.96 -0.41 1.62
N PHE A 107 18.91 -1.23 1.57
CA PHE A 107 18.79 -2.43 2.39
C PHE A 107 18.26 -3.60 1.56
N SER A 108 18.61 -4.80 1.99
CA SER A 108 18.02 -6.04 1.52
C SER A 108 17.87 -6.97 2.70
N ARG A 109 16.75 -7.69 2.79
CA ARG A 109 16.45 -8.61 3.88
C ARG A 109 15.74 -9.84 3.34
N ASN A 110 16.28 -11.01 3.70
CA ASN A 110 15.56 -12.27 3.54
C ASN A 110 14.50 -12.36 4.66
N LEU A 111 13.23 -12.45 4.27
CA LEU A 111 12.10 -12.58 5.18
C LEU A 111 11.75 -14.04 5.46
N GLY A 112 12.34 -14.99 4.73
CA GLY A 112 12.09 -16.41 4.88
C GLY A 112 10.72 -16.80 4.33
N ARG A 113 10.10 -17.80 4.96
CA ARG A 113 8.82 -18.34 4.50
C ARG A 113 7.69 -17.39 4.86
N CYS A 114 6.99 -16.90 3.84
CA CYS A 114 5.89 -15.95 3.99
C CYS A 114 4.65 -16.50 3.30
N SER A 115 3.48 -16.26 3.89
CA SER A 115 2.17 -16.70 3.39
C SER A 115 1.32 -15.52 2.90
N ALA A 116 1.97 -14.40 2.52
CA ALA A 116 1.31 -13.18 2.08
C ALA A 116 0.24 -13.46 1.00
#